data_AF-A0A961DBR9-F1
#
_entry.id   AF-A0A961DBR9-F1
#
_cell.length_a   1.000
_cell.length_b   1.000
_cell.length_c   1.000
_cell.angle_alpha   90.00
_cell.angle_beta   90.00
_cell.angle_gamma   90.00
#
_symmetry.space_group_name_H-M   'P 1'
#
loop_
_entity.id
_entity.type
_entity.pdbx_description
1 polymer ?
#
loop_
_entity_poly.entity_id
_entity_poly.type
_entity_poly.pdbx_seq_one_letter_code
_entity_poly.pdbx_strand_id
1 'polypeptide(L)'
;MSARYTLQQHPAFSDPLTKEDLYTLVARGSLARGEMCVDEDTGLTHTVGELVSGMRRPSASSGQSRLDRPAYREISPDSDGYEEEEFVEEEPEEDEDDDFDYTPSGEVILRHAHPSWLGYTKALFLSLLLAVAGGLLFVIQLEYAIIALLCSSATLIAIGISRYSHDYIVTRERVELIWGIIGRSSKEARICDIRSIDVYESGIKGLLGLGTIDFSTAANAGIEVQFKDMRQAHEVKDLVRKLQRGAPATDD
;
A
#
# COMPACT_ATOMS: atom_id res chain seq x y z
N MET A 1 44.97 20.33 -10.59
CA MET A 1 44.72 21.25 -9.47
C MET A 1 43.24 21.12 -9.15
N SER A 2 42.86 20.74 -7.94
CA SER A 2 41.44 20.70 -7.55
C SER A 2 41.00 22.14 -7.34
N ALA A 3 40.00 22.60 -8.11
CA ALA A 3 39.46 23.94 -7.99
C ALA A 3 38.98 24.20 -6.56
N ARG A 4 39.30 25.39 -6.03
CA ARG A 4 39.04 25.80 -4.66
C ARG A 4 38.05 26.95 -4.65
N TYR A 5 37.06 26.87 -3.78
CA TYR A 5 35.94 27.79 -3.74
C TYR A 5 35.84 28.47 -2.38
N THR A 6 35.66 29.79 -2.38
CA THR A 6 35.48 30.59 -1.16
C THR A 6 34.04 31.12 -1.09
N LEU A 7 33.42 31.06 0.09
CA LEU A 7 32.04 31.53 0.30
C LEU A 7 32.06 33.02 0.66
N GLN A 8 31.45 33.87 -0.16
CA GLN A 8 31.57 35.33 0.01
C GLN A 8 30.81 35.89 1.24
N GLN A 9 29.79 35.18 1.73
CA GLN A 9 28.87 35.70 2.73
C GLN A 9 28.79 34.83 4.01
N HIS A 10 29.68 33.85 4.16
CA HIS A 10 29.59 32.89 5.26
C HIS A 10 30.67 33.12 6.33
N PRO A 11 30.32 33.61 7.54
CA PRO A 11 31.30 33.96 8.58
C PRO A 11 32.00 32.74 9.20
N ALA A 12 31.48 31.53 9.01
CA ALA A 12 32.04 30.30 9.59
C ALA A 12 32.98 29.51 8.64
N PHE A 13 33.04 29.86 7.35
CA PHE A 13 33.77 29.09 6.34
C PHE A 13 34.62 30.04 5.49
N SER A 14 35.67 30.58 6.09
CA SER A 14 36.63 31.48 5.42
C SER A 14 37.69 30.74 4.61
N ASP A 15 37.85 29.44 4.84
CA ASP A 15 38.87 28.63 4.20
C ASP A 15 38.38 28.13 2.83
N PRO A 16 39.27 28.03 1.83
CA PRO A 16 38.90 27.53 0.51
C PRO A 16 38.46 26.07 0.56
N LEU A 17 37.24 25.81 0.13
CA LEU A 17 36.60 24.50 0.12
C LEU A 17 36.74 23.82 -1.25
N THR A 18 36.85 22.50 -1.24
CA THR A 18 36.79 21.72 -2.47
C THR A 18 35.34 21.52 -2.93
N LYS A 19 35.18 21.11 -4.19
CA LYS A 19 33.88 20.81 -4.77
C LYS A 19 33.14 19.72 -3.97
N GLU A 20 33.88 18.72 -3.48
CA GLU A 20 33.37 17.63 -2.65
C GLU A 20 32.93 18.09 -1.25
N ASP A 21 33.63 19.07 -0.67
CA ASP A 21 33.27 19.66 0.62
C ASP A 21 31.97 20.47 0.50
N LEU A 22 31.82 21.27 -0.57
CA LEU A 22 30.57 21.98 -0.87
C LEU A 22 29.39 21.01 -1.05
N TYR A 23 29.60 19.89 -1.76
CA TYR A 23 28.59 18.85 -1.88
C TYR A 23 28.17 18.29 -0.51
N THR A 24 29.16 18.01 0.34
CA THR A 24 28.92 17.43 1.66
C THR A 24 28.17 18.40 2.58
N LEU A 25 28.50 19.69 2.55
CA LEU A 25 27.83 20.72 3.32
C LEU A 25 26.38 20.91 2.87
N VAL A 26 26.12 20.92 1.56
CA VAL A 26 24.75 20.97 1.01
C VAL A 26 23.96 19.70 1.35
N ALA A 27 24.59 18.53 1.24
CA ALA A 27 23.94 17.25 1.55
C ALA A 27 23.59 17.10 3.04
N ARG A 28 24.34 17.79 3.93
CA ARG A 28 24.10 17.82 5.38
C ARG A 28 23.22 18.99 5.83
N GLY A 29 22.71 19.81 4.90
CA GLY A 29 21.86 20.96 5.20
C GLY A 29 22.59 22.14 5.85
N SER A 30 23.93 22.14 5.89
CA SER A 30 24.74 23.21 6.47
C SER A 30 24.97 24.39 5.53
N LEU A 31 24.58 24.26 4.25
CA LEU A 31 24.75 25.28 3.22
C LEU A 31 23.57 25.24 2.25
N ALA A 32 23.02 26.39 1.88
CA ALA A 32 21.94 26.44 0.90
C ALA A 32 22.49 26.35 -0.54
N ARG A 33 21.76 25.67 -1.42
CA ARG A 33 22.13 25.58 -2.86
C ARG A 33 22.19 26.94 -3.56
N GLY A 34 21.49 27.94 -3.03
CA GLY A 34 21.48 29.30 -3.56
C GLY A 34 22.66 30.16 -3.12
N GLU A 35 23.55 29.67 -2.26
CA GLU A 35 24.71 30.45 -1.81
C GLU A 35 25.73 30.65 -2.92
N MET A 36 26.39 31.81 -2.90
CA MET A 36 27.38 32.22 -3.88
C MET A 36 28.79 31.88 -3.40
N CYS A 37 29.55 31.21 -4.25
CA CYS A 37 30.96 30.89 -4.03
C CYS A 37 31.80 31.45 -5.17
N VAL A 38 33.06 31.74 -4.90
CA VAL A 38 34.02 32.26 -5.87
C VAL A 38 35.11 31.24 -6.07
N ASP A 39 35.40 30.92 -7.32
CA ASP A 39 36.57 30.11 -7.69
C ASP A 39 37.86 30.93 -7.51
N GLU A 40 38.79 30.44 -6.70
CA GLU A 40 40.08 31.11 -6.44
C GLU A 40 40.96 31.22 -7.69
N ASP A 41 40.85 30.27 -8.63
CA ASP A 41 41.72 30.22 -9.81
C ASP A 41 41.24 31.16 -10.92
N THR A 42 39.93 31.31 -11.06
CA THR A 42 39.31 32.09 -12.15
C THR A 42 38.69 33.41 -11.68
N GLY A 43 38.45 33.58 -10.39
CA GLY A 43 37.75 34.72 -9.80
C GLY A 43 36.27 34.80 -10.17
N LEU A 44 35.72 33.76 -10.81
CA LEU A 44 34.33 33.71 -11.23
C LEU A 44 33.43 33.34 -10.07
N THR A 45 32.26 33.97 -10.04
CA THR A 45 31.20 33.67 -9.07
C THR A 45 30.28 32.59 -9.60
N HIS A 46 30.07 31.56 -8.80
CA HIS A 46 29.20 30.42 -9.09
C HIS A 46 28.20 30.22 -7.96
N THR A 47 27.02 29.69 -8.29
CA THR A 47 26.10 29.20 -7.25
C THR A 47 26.55 27.81 -6.81
N VAL A 48 26.45 27.51 -5.52
CA VAL A 48 26.87 26.20 -5.01
C VAL A 48 26.03 25.08 -5.64
N GLY A 49 24.73 25.33 -5.87
CA GLY A 49 23.83 24.42 -6.55
C GLY A 49 24.28 24.07 -7.97
N GLU A 50 24.82 25.02 -8.74
CA GLU A 50 25.35 24.78 -10.09
C GLU A 50 26.58 23.87 -10.06
N LEU A 51 27.48 24.06 -9.08
CA LEU A 51 28.66 23.21 -8.92
C LEU A 51 28.30 21.80 -8.45
N VAL A 52 27.32 21.69 -7.56
CA VAL A 52 26.88 20.42 -6.96
C VAL A 52 25.90 19.64 -7.86
N SER A 53 25.26 20.31 -8.82
CA SER A 53 24.36 19.69 -9.79
C SER A 53 25.10 18.63 -10.62
N GLY A 54 24.61 17.39 -10.55
CA GLY A 54 25.16 16.25 -11.29
C GLY A 54 26.26 15.45 -10.56
N MET A 55 26.67 15.83 -9.34
CA MET A 55 27.58 15.00 -8.55
C MET A 55 26.85 13.82 -7.88
N ARG A 56 27.36 12.60 -8.09
CA ARG A 56 26.87 11.37 -7.46
C ARG A 56 27.28 11.38 -5.97
N ARG A 57 26.37 10.96 -5.08
CA ARG A 57 26.64 10.90 -3.62
C ARG A 57 28.02 10.27 -3.37
N PRO A 58 28.94 10.94 -2.65
CA PRO A 58 30.24 10.36 -2.36
C PRO A 58 30.03 9.08 -1.55
N SER A 59 30.70 7.99 -1.95
CA SER A 59 30.65 6.75 -1.20
C SER A 59 31.21 7.00 0.19
N ALA A 60 30.60 6.41 1.22
CA ALA A 60 30.91 6.60 2.65
C ALA A 60 32.36 6.28 3.08
N SER A 61 33.27 6.03 2.14
CA SER A 61 34.66 5.64 2.33
C SER A 61 35.69 6.70 1.93
N SER A 62 35.28 7.88 1.44
CA SER A 62 36.21 8.96 1.06
C SER A 62 36.01 10.22 1.90
N GLY A 63 36.89 10.40 2.88
CA GLY A 63 37.11 11.69 3.55
C GLY A 63 36.53 11.78 4.95
N GLN A 64 37.32 11.41 5.95
CA GLN A 64 37.31 12.10 7.24
C GLN A 64 37.66 13.57 6.97
N SER A 65 36.70 14.38 6.57
CA SER A 65 36.86 15.82 6.49
C SER A 65 36.85 16.36 7.93
N ARG A 66 38.01 16.90 8.31
CA ARG A 66 38.27 17.65 9.55
C ARG A 66 37.49 18.97 9.53
N LEU A 67 36.17 18.90 9.58
CA LEU A 67 35.31 20.07 9.73
C LEU A 67 34.91 20.15 11.20
N ASP A 68 35.72 20.85 11.99
CA ASP A 68 35.37 21.22 13.36
C ASP A 68 34.24 22.25 13.33
N ARG A 69 33.15 21.93 14.02
CA ARG A 69 31.96 22.77 14.17
C ARG A 69 32.26 23.91 15.15
N PRO A 70 32.12 25.20 14.80
CA PRO A 70 31.93 26.22 15.82
C PRO A 70 30.47 26.18 16.29
N ALA A 71 30.29 26.14 17.61
CA ALA A 71 29.00 26.20 18.26
C ALA A 71 28.36 27.57 17.99
N TYR A 72 27.27 27.62 17.23
CA TYR A 72 26.46 28.83 17.20
C TYR A 72 25.75 28.96 18.55
N ARG A 73 25.99 30.09 19.20
CA ARG A 73 25.21 30.58 20.34
C ARG A 73 24.00 31.28 19.75
N GLU A 74 22.83 30.68 19.95
CA GLU A 74 21.56 31.28 19.55
C GLU A 74 21.44 32.69 20.14
N ILE A 75 21.18 33.67 19.27
CA ILE A 75 20.81 35.02 19.67
C ILE A 75 19.30 34.96 19.86
N SER A 76 18.84 34.90 21.12
CA SER A 76 17.43 35.07 21.45
C SER A 76 17.01 36.50 21.10
N PRO A 77 15.92 36.71 20.34
CA PRO A 77 15.27 38.02 20.28
C PRO A 77 14.54 38.25 21.59
N ASP A 78 14.78 39.39 22.25
CA ASP A 78 13.91 39.85 23.33
C ASP A 78 12.49 40.03 22.76
N SER A 79 11.55 39.17 23.17
CA SER A 79 10.16 39.17 22.71
C SER A 79 9.29 40.05 23.61
N ASP A 80 9.09 41.31 23.20
CA ASP A 80 7.93 42.08 23.63
C ASP A 80 6.70 41.62 22.84
N GLY A 81 5.88 40.79 23.51
CA GLY A 81 4.45 40.57 23.32
C GLY A 81 3.85 40.70 21.92
N TYR A 82 3.87 39.59 21.17
CA TYR A 82 2.82 39.24 20.21
C TYR A 82 2.50 37.75 20.36
N GLU A 83 1.23 37.42 20.58
CA GLU A 83 0.74 36.04 20.59
C GLU A 83 0.80 35.51 19.15
N GLU A 84 1.83 34.71 18.85
CA GLU A 84 1.91 33.94 17.61
C GLU A 84 1.01 32.70 17.76
N GLU A 85 0.03 32.55 16.87
CA GLU A 85 -0.69 31.29 16.71
C GLU A 85 0.34 30.22 16.29
N GLU A 86 0.57 29.22 17.15
CA GLU A 86 1.41 28.06 16.87
C GLU A 86 0.89 27.35 15.60
N PHE A 87 1.55 27.61 14.47
CA PHE A 87 1.47 26.74 13.31
C PHE A 87 2.20 25.45 13.69
N VAL A 88 1.44 24.46 14.13
CA VAL A 88 1.94 23.09 14.26
C VAL A 88 2.25 22.62 12.84
N GLU A 89 3.52 22.70 12.44
CA GLU A 89 4.03 21.91 11.33
C GLU A 89 3.89 20.44 11.77
N GLU A 90 2.81 19.80 11.36
CA GLU A 90 2.70 18.33 11.42
C GLU A 90 3.89 17.79 10.61
N GLU A 91 4.92 17.31 11.32
CA GLU A 91 5.95 16.50 10.70
C GLU A 91 5.23 15.37 9.96
N PRO A 92 5.55 15.10 8.68
CA PRO A 92 4.99 13.94 8.01
C PRO A 92 5.35 12.73 8.86
N GLU A 93 4.34 12.09 9.44
CA GLU A 93 4.50 10.81 10.13
C GLU A 93 5.33 9.94 9.19
N GLU A 94 6.52 9.54 9.64
CA GLU A 94 7.31 8.52 8.97
C GLU A 94 6.43 7.27 8.99
N ASP A 95 5.65 7.07 7.92
CA ASP A 95 4.81 5.91 7.73
C ASP A 95 5.67 4.70 8.06
N GLU A 96 5.29 4.00 9.14
CA GLU A 96 5.83 2.68 9.47
C GLU A 96 5.82 1.89 8.15
N ASP A 97 6.92 1.19 7.84
CA ASP A 97 7.03 0.30 6.67
C ASP A 97 6.03 -0.86 6.82
N ASP A 98 4.74 -0.55 6.78
CA ASP A 98 3.64 -1.48 6.64
C ASP A 98 3.77 -2.01 5.21
N ASP A 99 4.00 -3.32 5.13
CA ASP A 99 4.03 -4.12 3.91
C ASP A 99 2.62 -4.10 3.28
N PHE A 100 2.23 -2.94 2.73
CA PHE A 100 0.97 -2.77 2.06
C PHE A 100 1.04 -3.55 0.75
N ASP A 101 0.12 -4.49 0.57
CA ASP A 101 -0.08 -5.13 -0.73
C ASP A 101 -0.51 -4.06 -1.75
N TYR A 102 0.17 -3.97 -2.89
CA TYR A 102 -0.17 -3.05 -3.98
C TYR A 102 -0.84 -3.78 -5.14
N THR A 103 -1.86 -3.14 -5.72
CA THR A 103 -2.41 -3.62 -7.00
C THR A 103 -1.36 -3.48 -8.11
N PRO A 104 -1.51 -4.19 -9.25
CA PRO A 104 -0.65 -3.96 -10.43
C PRO A 104 -0.63 -2.51 -10.91
N SER A 105 -1.64 -1.72 -10.54
CA SER A 105 -1.75 -0.28 -10.82
C SER A 105 -1.05 0.62 -9.79
N GLY A 106 -0.47 0.06 -8.72
CA GLY A 106 0.23 0.81 -7.67
C GLY A 106 -0.67 1.35 -6.55
N GLU A 107 -1.92 0.91 -6.45
CA GLU A 107 -2.81 1.32 -5.37
C GLU A 107 -2.68 0.43 -4.14
N VAL A 108 -2.68 1.05 -2.95
CA VAL A 108 -2.71 0.37 -1.66
C VAL A 108 -3.98 -0.47 -1.54
N ILE A 109 -3.80 -1.76 -1.29
CA ILE A 109 -4.89 -2.69 -1.08
C ILE A 109 -5.23 -2.72 0.41
N LEU A 110 -6.41 -2.23 0.74
CA LEU A 110 -6.90 -2.15 2.11
C LEU A 110 -7.40 -3.51 2.60
N ARG A 111 -8.04 -4.28 1.72
CA ARG A 111 -8.56 -5.61 2.06
C ARG A 111 -8.48 -6.57 0.89
N HIS A 112 -7.80 -7.69 1.13
CA HIS A 112 -7.86 -8.91 0.34
C HIS A 112 -8.85 -9.89 0.93
N ALA A 113 -9.85 -10.32 0.15
CA ALA A 113 -10.82 -11.31 0.58
C ALA A 113 -11.00 -12.41 -0.48
N HIS A 114 -11.26 -13.62 0.01
CA HIS A 114 -11.66 -14.76 -0.81
C HIS A 114 -13.06 -15.21 -0.42
N PRO A 115 -13.84 -15.82 -1.35
CA PRO A 115 -15.10 -16.45 -0.99
C PRO A 115 -14.86 -17.45 0.14
N SER A 116 -15.80 -17.72 1.04
CA SER A 116 -15.60 -18.71 2.11
C SER A 116 -15.79 -20.15 1.61
N TRP A 117 -15.14 -21.13 2.27
CA TRP A 117 -15.36 -22.55 1.94
C TRP A 117 -16.82 -22.95 2.17
N LEU A 118 -17.45 -22.34 3.18
CA LEU A 118 -18.84 -22.56 3.55
C LEU A 118 -19.83 -21.99 2.51
N GLY A 119 -19.39 -21.13 1.58
CA GLY A 119 -20.20 -20.75 0.42
C GLY A 119 -20.65 -21.95 -0.41
N TYR A 120 -19.80 -22.98 -0.48
CA TYR A 120 -20.00 -24.21 -1.23
C TYR A 120 -20.62 -25.35 -0.39
N THR A 121 -21.37 -25.03 0.67
CA THR A 121 -22.01 -26.00 1.59
C THR A 121 -22.73 -27.16 0.89
N LYS A 122 -23.50 -26.90 -0.17
CA LYS A 122 -24.18 -27.97 -0.93
C LYS A 122 -23.21 -28.96 -1.58
N ALA A 123 -22.12 -28.45 -2.15
CA ALA A 123 -21.11 -29.27 -2.83
C ALA A 123 -20.21 -30.00 -1.82
N LEU A 124 -19.87 -29.36 -0.70
CA LEU A 124 -19.16 -30.01 0.42
C LEU A 124 -19.99 -31.12 1.05
N PHE A 125 -21.29 -30.89 1.25
CA PHE A 125 -22.21 -31.90 1.76
C PHE A 125 -22.33 -33.09 0.79
N LEU A 126 -22.41 -32.82 -0.51
CA LEU A 126 -22.41 -33.87 -1.54
C LEU A 126 -21.10 -34.68 -1.52
N SER A 127 -19.94 -34.01 -1.44
CA SER A 127 -18.64 -34.68 -1.34
C SER A 127 -18.55 -35.56 -0.08
N LEU A 128 -19.01 -35.05 1.07
CA LEU A 128 -19.07 -35.81 2.32
C LEU A 128 -19.96 -37.04 2.18
N LEU A 129 -21.15 -36.89 1.58
CA LEU A 129 -22.08 -37.98 1.35
C LEU A 129 -21.48 -39.07 0.45
N LEU A 130 -20.79 -38.67 -0.63
CA LEU A 130 -20.05 -39.58 -1.51
C LEU A 130 -18.91 -40.30 -0.77
N ALA A 131 -18.19 -39.60 0.11
CA ALA A 131 -17.11 -40.20 0.90
C ALA A 131 -17.66 -41.25 1.89
N VAL A 132 -18.76 -40.94 2.58
CA VAL A 132 -19.44 -41.89 3.50
C VAL A 132 -19.98 -43.10 2.72
N ALA A 133 -20.63 -42.87 1.57
CA ALA A 133 -21.09 -43.94 0.71
C ALA A 133 -19.94 -44.83 0.23
N GLY A 134 -18.80 -44.24 -0.16
CA GLY A 134 -17.59 -44.97 -0.52
C GLY A 134 -17.05 -45.83 0.63
N GLY A 135 -17.03 -45.30 1.84
CA GLY A 135 -16.64 -46.05 3.05
C GLY A 135 -17.58 -47.22 3.38
N LEU A 136 -18.89 -47.06 3.17
CA LEU A 136 -19.86 -48.14 3.36
C LEU A 136 -19.72 -49.22 2.27
N LEU A 137 -19.51 -48.81 1.01
CA LEU A 137 -19.33 -49.71 -0.13
C LEU A 137 -18.03 -50.52 -0.04
N PHE A 138 -17.00 -50.00 0.65
CA PHE A 138 -15.75 -50.70 0.90
C PHE A 138 -15.94 -52.06 1.58
N VAL A 139 -16.98 -52.19 2.41
CA VAL A 139 -17.32 -53.44 3.13
C VAL A 139 -17.95 -54.48 2.20
N ILE A 140 -18.58 -54.06 1.11
CA ILE A 140 -19.30 -54.94 0.18
C ILE A 140 -18.40 -55.31 -1.00
N GLN A 141 -17.92 -54.30 -1.73
CA GLN A 141 -17.18 -54.46 -2.99
C GLN A 141 -16.22 -53.29 -3.20
N LEU A 142 -14.93 -53.61 -3.30
CA LEU A 142 -13.84 -52.64 -3.40
C LEU A 142 -13.94 -51.74 -4.65
N GLU A 143 -14.40 -52.27 -5.78
CA GLU A 143 -14.47 -51.52 -7.05
C GLU A 143 -15.38 -50.29 -6.95
N TYR A 144 -16.57 -50.44 -6.37
CA TYR A 144 -17.51 -49.33 -6.19
C TYR A 144 -17.03 -48.30 -5.16
N ALA A 145 -16.30 -48.76 -4.13
CA ALA A 145 -15.71 -47.87 -3.13
C ALA A 145 -14.66 -46.94 -3.76
N ILE A 146 -13.82 -47.46 -4.66
CA ILE A 146 -12.81 -46.67 -5.36
C ILE A 146 -13.48 -45.62 -6.25
N ILE A 147 -14.51 -45.99 -7.02
CA ILE A 147 -15.24 -45.06 -7.89
C ILE A 147 -15.88 -43.93 -7.06
N ALA A 148 -16.55 -44.27 -5.96
CA ALA A 148 -17.19 -43.29 -5.08
C ALA A 148 -16.18 -42.32 -4.45
N LEU A 149 -15.02 -42.82 -4.02
CA LEU A 149 -13.94 -41.98 -3.49
C LEU A 149 -13.34 -41.06 -4.56
N LEU A 150 -13.17 -41.56 -5.79
CA LEU A 150 -12.66 -40.76 -6.91
C LEU A 150 -13.65 -39.66 -7.29
N CYS A 151 -14.95 -39.93 -7.27
CA CYS A 151 -15.98 -38.90 -7.46
C CYS A 151 -15.99 -37.87 -6.32
N SER A 152 -15.82 -38.30 -5.07
CA SER A 152 -15.75 -37.38 -3.93
C SER A 152 -14.53 -36.46 -4.02
N SER A 153 -13.36 -37.02 -4.32
CA SER A 153 -12.12 -36.25 -4.46
C SER A 153 -12.18 -35.28 -5.65
N ALA A 154 -12.68 -35.72 -6.81
CA ALA A 154 -12.90 -34.85 -7.96
C ALA A 154 -13.83 -33.67 -7.63
N THR A 155 -14.88 -33.91 -6.83
CA THR A 155 -15.80 -32.86 -6.36
C THR A 155 -15.08 -31.85 -5.45
N LEU A 156 -14.25 -32.33 -4.51
CA LEU A 156 -13.44 -31.43 -3.66
C LEU A 156 -12.46 -30.60 -4.47
N ILE A 157 -11.79 -31.20 -5.45
CA ILE A 157 -10.86 -30.49 -6.33
C ILE A 157 -11.61 -29.42 -7.12
N ALA A 158 -12.78 -29.73 -7.68
CA ALA A 158 -13.59 -28.75 -8.41
C ALA A 158 -14.01 -27.56 -7.52
N ILE A 159 -14.37 -27.82 -6.25
CA ILE A 159 -14.66 -26.76 -5.27
C ILE A 159 -13.42 -25.91 -5.01
N GLY A 160 -12.26 -26.55 -4.83
CA GLY A 160 -10.99 -25.86 -4.64
C GLY A 160 -10.66 -24.94 -5.81
N ILE A 161 -10.77 -25.44 -7.04
CA ILE A 161 -10.54 -24.64 -8.25
C ILE A 161 -11.53 -23.46 -8.30
N SER A 162 -12.82 -23.70 -8.07
CA SER A 162 -13.84 -22.64 -8.07
C SER A 162 -13.55 -21.56 -7.03
N ARG A 163 -13.02 -21.95 -5.87
CA ARG A 163 -12.59 -21.00 -4.83
C ARG A 163 -11.42 -20.14 -5.30
N TYR A 164 -10.37 -20.75 -5.83
CA TYR A 164 -9.18 -20.04 -6.32
C TYR A 164 -9.45 -19.17 -7.55
N SER A 165 -10.62 -19.31 -8.16
CA SER A 165 -11.00 -18.55 -9.35
C SER A 165 -11.67 -17.22 -9.05
N HIS A 166 -11.82 -16.83 -7.78
CA HIS A 166 -12.52 -15.60 -7.41
C HIS A 166 -11.71 -14.85 -6.36
N ASP A 167 -11.25 -13.65 -6.74
CA ASP A 167 -10.50 -12.75 -5.87
C ASP A 167 -11.28 -11.44 -5.71
N TYR A 168 -11.45 -11.03 -4.46
CA TYR A 168 -12.12 -9.80 -4.08
C TYR A 168 -11.08 -8.82 -3.52
N ILE A 169 -10.95 -7.68 -4.16
CA ILE A 169 -9.94 -6.67 -3.83
C ILE A 169 -10.65 -5.35 -3.57
N VAL A 170 -10.33 -4.72 -2.44
CA VAL A 170 -10.84 -3.38 -2.09
C VAL A 170 -9.65 -2.44 -1.94
N THR A 171 -9.59 -1.41 -2.79
CA THR A 171 -8.61 -0.32 -2.71
C THR A 171 -9.27 0.95 -2.17
N ARG A 172 -8.50 2.04 -2.02
CA ARG A 172 -9.02 3.36 -1.61
C ARG A 172 -9.93 4.00 -2.65
N GLU A 173 -9.69 3.72 -3.93
CA GLU A 173 -10.40 4.37 -5.04
C GLU A 173 -11.45 3.48 -5.70
N ARG A 174 -11.23 2.16 -5.71
CA ARG A 174 -12.11 1.20 -6.40
C ARG A 174 -12.27 -0.12 -5.66
N VAL A 175 -13.31 -0.83 -6.06
CA VAL A 175 -13.62 -2.20 -5.65
C VAL A 175 -13.49 -3.07 -6.90
N GLU A 176 -12.67 -4.11 -6.83
CA GLU A 176 -12.41 -5.00 -7.96
C GLU A 176 -12.77 -6.47 -7.64
N LEU A 177 -13.42 -7.11 -8.60
CA LEU A 177 -13.70 -8.54 -8.62
C LEU A 177 -12.99 -9.15 -9.81
N ILE A 178 -12.03 -10.04 -9.53
CA ILE A 178 -11.32 -10.82 -10.54
C ILE A 178 -11.87 -12.24 -10.53
N TRP A 179 -12.27 -12.76 -11.69
CA TRP A 179 -12.69 -14.14 -11.83
C TRP A 179 -12.14 -14.85 -13.06
N GLY A 180 -11.90 -16.15 -12.92
CA GLY A 180 -11.61 -17.07 -14.03
C GLY A 180 -10.38 -17.94 -13.84
N ILE A 181 -10.42 -19.13 -14.45
CA ILE A 181 -9.38 -20.17 -14.33
C ILE A 181 -8.35 -20.06 -15.46
N ILE A 182 -8.84 -19.91 -16.70
CA ILE A 182 -8.03 -19.95 -17.93
C ILE A 182 -7.92 -18.54 -18.53
N GLY A 183 -9.01 -17.78 -18.53
CA GLY A 183 -9.03 -16.35 -18.83
C GLY A 183 -9.41 -15.60 -17.57
N ARG A 184 -8.56 -14.66 -17.14
CA ARG A 184 -8.88 -13.75 -16.03
C ARG A 184 -9.75 -12.62 -16.60
N SER A 185 -10.96 -12.49 -16.07
CA SER A 185 -11.84 -11.34 -16.28
C SER A 185 -11.85 -10.52 -15.00
N SER A 186 -11.85 -9.21 -15.10
CA SER A 186 -12.04 -8.32 -13.96
C SER A 186 -13.26 -7.43 -14.16
N LYS A 187 -13.87 -7.04 -13.05
CA LYS A 187 -14.90 -6.01 -12.95
C LYS A 187 -14.46 -5.06 -11.88
N GLU A 188 -14.42 -3.79 -12.23
CA GLU A 188 -14.09 -2.71 -11.32
C GLU A 188 -15.29 -1.77 -11.16
N ALA A 189 -15.45 -1.23 -9.96
CA ALA A 189 -16.38 -0.15 -9.66
C ALA A 189 -15.67 0.88 -8.79
N ARG A 190 -15.71 2.16 -9.18
CA ARG A 190 -15.09 3.24 -8.40
C ARG A 190 -15.92 3.52 -7.15
N ILE A 191 -15.26 3.71 -6.02
CA ILE A 191 -15.93 3.94 -4.72
C ILE A 191 -16.82 5.19 -4.77
N CYS A 192 -16.40 6.24 -5.48
CA CYS A 192 -17.19 7.46 -5.66
C CYS A 192 -18.46 7.28 -6.50
N ASP A 193 -18.51 6.28 -7.39
CA ASP A 193 -19.64 6.04 -8.29
C ASP A 193 -20.68 5.06 -7.71
N ILE A 194 -20.35 4.40 -6.59
CA ILE A 194 -21.22 3.44 -5.92
C ILE A 194 -22.41 4.18 -5.27
N ARG A 195 -23.61 3.86 -5.72
CA ARG A 195 -24.87 4.47 -5.25
C ARG A 195 -25.50 3.71 -4.10
N SER A 196 -25.51 2.38 -4.18
CA SER A 196 -26.05 1.52 -3.14
C SER A 196 -25.14 0.32 -2.90
N ILE A 197 -25.11 -0.09 -1.62
CA ILE A 197 -24.38 -1.25 -1.13
C ILE A 197 -25.38 -2.10 -0.36
N ASP A 198 -25.82 -3.19 -0.99
CA ASP A 198 -26.80 -4.10 -0.43
C ASP A 198 -26.08 -5.34 0.10
N VAL A 199 -26.42 -5.74 1.32
CA VAL A 199 -25.83 -6.93 1.97
C VAL A 199 -26.94 -7.92 2.24
N TYR A 200 -26.76 -9.13 1.73
CA TYR A 200 -27.70 -10.22 1.83
C TYR A 200 -27.08 -11.36 2.65
N GLU A 201 -27.65 -11.59 3.83
CA GLU A 201 -27.33 -12.74 4.69
C GLU A 201 -28.56 -13.65 4.73
N SER A 202 -28.51 -14.79 4.04
CA SER A 202 -29.68 -15.67 3.91
C SER A 202 -29.57 -16.92 4.79
N GLY A 203 -30.54 -17.10 5.69
CA GLY A 203 -30.76 -18.34 6.45
C GLY A 203 -29.54 -18.85 7.22
N ILE A 204 -29.21 -20.13 7.04
CA ILE A 204 -28.08 -20.80 7.70
C ILE A 204 -26.73 -20.18 7.30
N LYS A 205 -26.61 -19.61 6.09
CA LYS A 205 -25.38 -18.93 5.66
C LYS A 205 -25.14 -17.67 6.50
N GLY A 206 -26.18 -16.89 6.80
CA GLY A 206 -26.09 -15.75 7.70
C GLY A 206 -25.69 -16.14 9.12
N LEU A 207 -26.23 -17.26 9.64
CA LEU A 207 -25.82 -17.78 10.96
C LEU A 207 -24.33 -18.18 11.01
N LEU A 208 -23.78 -18.64 9.88
CA LEU A 208 -22.36 -18.95 9.73
C LEU A 208 -21.50 -17.70 9.46
N GLY A 209 -22.08 -16.50 9.51
CA GLY A 209 -21.42 -15.22 9.26
C GLY A 209 -21.05 -14.99 7.80
N LEU A 210 -21.79 -15.62 6.86
CA LEU A 210 -21.59 -15.48 5.43
C LEU A 210 -22.63 -14.54 4.84
N GLY A 211 -22.15 -13.51 4.16
CA GLY A 211 -22.97 -12.56 3.42
C GLY A 211 -22.55 -12.44 1.97
N THR A 212 -23.48 -11.97 1.14
CA THR A 212 -23.22 -11.50 -0.22
C THR A 212 -23.37 -10.00 -0.25
N ILE A 213 -22.40 -9.29 -0.83
CA ILE A 213 -22.44 -7.83 -1.01
C ILE A 213 -22.62 -7.51 -2.48
N ASP A 214 -23.62 -6.69 -2.80
CA ASP A 214 -23.89 -6.18 -4.14
C ASP A 214 -23.58 -4.68 -4.20
N PHE A 215 -22.70 -4.31 -5.13
CA PHE A 215 -22.36 -2.92 -5.42
C PHE A 215 -23.07 -2.48 -6.71
N SER A 216 -23.88 -1.44 -6.60
CA SER A 216 -24.56 -0.82 -7.74
C SER A 216 -24.01 0.58 -7.99
N THR A 217 -23.56 0.80 -9.22
CA THR A 217 -23.01 2.09 -9.69
C THR A 217 -24.10 2.98 -10.28
N ALA A 218 -23.82 4.28 -10.38
CA ALA A 218 -24.66 5.22 -11.11
C ALA A 218 -24.70 4.96 -12.63
N ALA A 219 -23.66 4.33 -13.20
CA ALA A 219 -23.50 4.16 -14.64
C ALA A 219 -24.37 3.04 -15.24
N ASN A 220 -24.80 2.06 -14.44
CA ASN A 220 -25.52 0.88 -14.90
C ASN A 220 -26.67 0.55 -13.96
N ALA A 221 -27.83 0.17 -14.50
CA ALA A 221 -29.06 -0.08 -13.74
C ALA A 221 -29.03 -1.41 -12.95
N GLY A 222 -27.89 -2.11 -12.91
CA GLY A 222 -27.73 -3.43 -12.29
C GLY A 222 -26.52 -3.53 -11.36
N ILE A 223 -26.32 -4.72 -10.80
CA ILE A 223 -25.17 -5.02 -9.93
C ILE A 223 -23.92 -5.05 -10.78
N GLU A 224 -22.98 -4.14 -10.51
CA GLU A 224 -21.73 -4.05 -11.25
C GLU A 224 -20.72 -5.07 -10.71
N VAL A 225 -20.51 -5.04 -9.40
CA VAL A 225 -19.60 -5.92 -8.65
C VAL A 225 -20.37 -6.66 -7.55
N GLN A 226 -20.13 -7.95 -7.41
CA GLN A 226 -20.81 -8.81 -6.43
C GLN A 226 -19.81 -9.69 -5.69
N PHE A 227 -19.72 -9.53 -4.37
CA PHE A 227 -18.89 -10.36 -3.51
C PHE A 227 -19.75 -11.45 -2.89
N LYS A 228 -19.47 -12.72 -3.22
CA LYS A 228 -20.32 -13.85 -2.80
C LYS A 228 -19.71 -14.61 -1.63
N ASP A 229 -20.58 -15.05 -0.73
CA ASP A 229 -20.25 -15.96 0.37
C ASP A 229 -19.02 -15.49 1.18
N MET A 230 -18.89 -14.19 1.40
CA MET A 230 -17.78 -13.58 2.11
C MET A 230 -18.08 -13.57 3.61
N ARG A 231 -17.05 -13.84 4.41
CA ARG A 231 -17.14 -13.64 5.87
C ARG A 231 -17.04 -12.16 6.18
N GLN A 232 -17.73 -11.69 7.22
CA GLN A 232 -17.68 -10.29 7.65
C GLN A 232 -18.12 -9.31 6.56
N ALA A 233 -19.21 -9.61 5.87
CA ALA A 233 -19.74 -8.75 4.82
C ALA A 233 -20.07 -7.32 5.31
N HIS A 234 -20.47 -7.20 6.58
CA HIS A 234 -20.73 -5.91 7.21
C HIS A 234 -19.47 -5.04 7.37
N GLU A 235 -18.32 -5.62 7.71
CA GLU A 235 -17.07 -4.86 7.87
C GLU A 235 -16.62 -4.26 6.55
N VAL A 236 -16.70 -5.01 5.44
CA VAL A 236 -16.35 -4.49 4.11
C VAL A 236 -17.34 -3.41 3.66
N LYS A 237 -18.63 -3.57 3.96
CA LYS A 237 -19.61 -2.51 3.71
C LYS A 237 -19.26 -1.22 4.45
N ASP A 238 -18.93 -1.33 5.74
CA ASP A 238 -18.61 -0.18 6.56
C ASP A 238 -17.28 0.46 6.16
N LEU A 239 -16.28 -0.34 5.77
CA LEU A 239 -15.04 0.12 5.16
C LEU A 239 -15.31 0.95 3.89
N VAL A 240 -16.07 0.41 2.94
CA VAL A 240 -16.39 1.14 1.70
C VAL A 240 -17.15 2.43 2.01
N ARG A 241 -18.05 2.43 3.01
CA ARG A 241 -18.75 3.65 3.46
C ARG A 241 -17.82 4.67 4.13
N LYS A 242 -16.81 4.23 4.89
CA LYS A 242 -15.78 5.11 5.45
C LYS A 242 -14.99 5.79 4.32
N LEU A 243 -14.58 5.00 3.32
CA LEU A 243 -13.86 5.51 2.13
C LEU A 243 -14.69 6.51 1.33
N GLN A 244 -15.99 6.27 1.15
CA GLN A 244 -16.89 7.23 0.49
C GLN A 244 -17.00 8.58 1.21
N ARG A 245 -16.80 8.61 2.54
CA ARG A 245 -16.84 9.84 3.35
C ARG A 245 -15.49 10.57 3.36
N GLY A 246 -14.46 10.03 2.71
CA GLY A 246 -13.10 10.57 2.76
C GLY A 246 -12.44 10.43 4.13
N ALA A 247 -12.94 9.55 5.00
CA ALA A 247 -12.29 9.27 6.27
C ALA A 247 -11.05 8.39 6.00
N PRO A 248 -9.89 8.68 6.62
CA PRO A 248 -8.77 7.76 6.58
C PRO A 248 -9.23 6.41 7.15
N ALA A 249 -8.95 5.33 6.44
CA ALA A 249 -9.19 3.99 6.93
C ALA A 249 -8.14 3.69 8.00
N THR A 250 -8.34 4.20 9.20
CA THR A 250 -7.58 3.77 10.38
C THR A 250 -8.07 2.39 10.78
N ASP A 251 -7.13 1.46 10.89
CA ASP A 251 -7.33 0.08 11.33
C ASP A 251 -7.78 0.07 12.81
N ASP A 252 -8.99 -0.45 13.05
CA ASP A 252 -9.46 -0.91 14.37
C ASP A 252 -9.51 -2.44 14.38
#